data_AF-A0A3C2ASZ6-F1
#
_entry.id   AF-A0A3C2ASZ6-F1
#
_cell.length_a   1.000
_cell.length_b   1.000
_cell.length_c   1.000
_cell.angle_alpha   90.00
_cell.angle_beta   90.00
_cell.angle_gamma   90.00
#
_symmetry.space_group_name_H-M   'P 1'
#
loop_
_entity.id
_entity.type
_entity.pdbx_description
1 polymer ?
#
loop_
_entity_poly.entity_id
_entity_poly.type
_entity_poly.pdbx_seq_one_letter_code
_entity_poly.pdbx_strand_id
1 'polypeptide(L)'
;LTVKGLTVGLSRDEFEYEIPKDEAAELLKMCEHPPIQKRRYFVAHEGHIWEVDIFEGANEGLEVAEIELSREDEEFVRPEWLGEEVSGDRRYSNSSLSLVPYKNW
;
A
#
# COMPACT_ATOMS: atom_id res chain seq x y z
N LEU A 1 -4.18 -0.65 -14.28
CA LEU A 1 -5.27 0.09 -13.62
C LEU A 1 -5.88 -0.80 -12.57
N THR A 2 -5.99 -0.31 -11.35
CA THR A 2 -6.56 -1.09 -10.25
C THR A 2 -7.77 -0.35 -9.69
N VAL A 3 -8.89 -1.06 -9.58
CA VAL A 3 -10.15 -0.54 -9.02
C VAL A 3 -10.40 -1.29 -7.71
N LYS A 4 -10.51 -0.55 -6.61
CA LYS A 4 -10.65 -1.08 -5.25
C LYS A 4 -12.03 -0.73 -4.71
N GLY A 5 -12.74 -1.73 -4.21
CA GLY A 5 -14.02 -1.59 -3.54
C GLY A 5 -13.89 -1.06 -2.10
N LEU A 6 -15.02 -1.04 -1.39
CA LEU A 6 -15.06 -0.70 0.03
C LEU A 6 -14.35 -1.79 0.86
N THR A 7 -13.53 -1.37 1.83
CA THR A 7 -12.94 -2.28 2.80
C THR A 7 -13.97 -2.75 3.82
N VAL A 8 -14.04 -4.08 4.03
CA VAL A 8 -14.83 -4.75 5.06
C VAL A 8 -13.89 -5.60 5.90
N GLY A 9 -13.68 -5.25 7.17
CA GLY A 9 -12.67 -5.89 8.02
C GLY A 9 -11.26 -5.61 7.49
N LEU A 10 -10.50 -6.67 7.18
CA LEU A 10 -9.19 -6.59 6.53
C LEU A 10 -9.25 -6.91 5.03
N SER A 11 -10.45 -7.15 4.48
CA SER A 11 -10.65 -7.58 3.10
C SER A 11 -11.29 -6.49 2.25
N ARG A 12 -11.06 -6.51 0.93
CA ARG A 12 -11.79 -5.70 -0.05
C ARG A 12 -11.83 -6.37 -1.42
N ASP A 13 -12.82 -6.02 -2.22
CA ASP A 13 -12.81 -6.37 -3.64
C ASP A 13 -11.77 -5.54 -4.40
N GLU A 14 -11.02 -6.18 -5.28
CA GLU A 14 -9.97 -5.54 -6.08
C GLU A 14 -9.98 -6.12 -7.50
N PHE A 15 -9.94 -5.24 -8.50
CA PHE A 15 -9.91 -5.61 -9.91
C PHE A 15 -8.70 -4.97 -10.59
N GLU A 16 -7.87 -5.80 -11.23
CA GLU A 16 -6.65 -5.37 -11.90
C GLU A 16 -6.71 -5.59 -13.40
N TYR A 17 -6.33 -4.56 -14.14
CA TYR A 17 -6.31 -4.55 -15.60
C TYR A 17 -4.98 -4.01 -16.11
N GLU A 18 -4.38 -4.71 -17.07
CA GLU A 18 -3.29 -4.13 -17.85
C GLU A 18 -3.84 -3.00 -18.73
N ILE A 19 -3.11 -1.88 -18.79
CA ILE A 19 -3.46 -0.74 -19.64
C ILE A 19 -2.22 -0.27 -20.41
N PRO A 20 -2.38 0.32 -21.61
CA PRO A 20 -1.29 0.97 -22.33
C PRO A 20 -0.61 2.07 -21.51
N LYS A 21 0.70 2.25 -21.74
CA LYS A 21 1.53 3.22 -21.00
C LYS A 21 1.08 4.67 -21.19
N ASP A 22 0.69 5.01 -22.41
CA ASP A 22 0.18 6.32 -22.80
C ASP A 22 -1.16 6.62 -22.13
N GLU A 23 -2.08 5.65 -22.06
CA GLU A 23 -3.33 5.79 -21.30
C GLU A 23 -3.04 6.00 -19.80
N ALA A 24 -2.12 5.24 -19.21
CA ALA A 24 -1.71 5.42 -17.83
C ALA A 24 -1.16 6.83 -17.57
N ALA A 25 -0.37 7.38 -18.49
CA ALA A 25 0.18 8.72 -18.39
C ALA A 25 -0.91 9.80 -18.47
N GLU A 26 -1.93 9.64 -19.32
CA GLU A 26 -3.07 10.57 -19.37
C GLU A 26 -3.92 10.47 -18.09
N LEU A 27 -4.18 9.28 -17.57
CA LEU A 27 -4.92 9.08 -16.31
C LEU A 27 -4.20 9.74 -15.12
N LEU A 28 -2.87 9.64 -15.04
CA LEU A 28 -2.08 10.28 -13.99
C LEU A 28 -2.21 11.81 -13.99
N LYS A 29 -2.43 12.44 -15.15
CA LYS A 29 -2.66 13.90 -15.25
C LYS A 29 -4.02 14.32 -14.69
N MET A 30 -4.97 13.38 -14.56
CA MET A 30 -6.31 13.63 -14.02
C MET A 30 -6.34 13.54 -12.49
N CYS A 31 -5.25 13.10 -11.84
CA CYS A 31 -5.17 13.05 -10.39
C CYS A 31 -5.18 14.48 -9.80
N GLU A 32 -6.09 14.73 -8.86
CA GLU A 32 -6.22 16.03 -8.19
C GLU A 32 -5.03 16.34 -7.26
N HIS A 33 -4.43 15.30 -6.68
CA HIS A 33 -3.28 15.39 -5.80
C HIS A 33 -2.02 14.79 -6.47
N PRO A 34 -0.81 15.23 -6.07
CA PRO A 34 0.41 14.58 -6.51
C PRO A 34 0.36 13.07 -6.25
N PRO A 35 0.78 12.24 -7.21
CA PRO A 35 0.75 10.80 -7.04
C PRO A 35 1.66 10.37 -5.88
N ILE A 36 1.21 9.35 -5.14
CA ILE A 36 2.06 8.66 -4.18
C ILE A 36 3.21 8.01 -4.94
N GLN A 37 4.43 8.26 -4.48
CA GLN A 37 5.65 7.66 -4.99
C GLN A 37 6.26 6.80 -3.90
N LYS A 38 6.66 5.59 -4.25
CA LYS A 38 7.28 4.63 -3.33
C LYS A 38 8.11 3.62 -4.09
N ARG A 39 9.13 3.07 -3.44
CA ARG A 39 9.84 1.87 -3.87
C ARG A 39 9.33 0.70 -3.05
N ARG A 40 8.75 -0.29 -3.73
CA ARG A 40 8.27 -1.53 -3.12
C ARG A 40 9.33 -2.62 -3.24
N TYR A 41 9.67 -3.25 -2.12
CA TYR A 41 10.53 -4.42 -2.04
C TYR A 41 9.71 -5.63 -1.62
N PHE A 42 10.03 -6.78 -2.20
CA PHE A 42 9.43 -8.05 -1.81
C PHE A 42 10.45 -8.83 -0.97
N VAL A 43 10.11 -9.06 0.29
CA VAL A 43 11.00 -9.70 1.27
C VAL A 43 10.39 -11.05 1.68
N ALA A 44 11.04 -12.14 1.29
CA ALA A 44 10.64 -13.47 1.74
C ALA A 44 11.06 -13.70 3.20
N HIS A 45 10.13 -14.16 4.03
CA HIS A 45 10.37 -14.51 5.43
C HIS A 45 9.45 -15.65 5.86
N GLU A 46 10.04 -16.77 6.30
CA GLU A 46 9.31 -17.91 6.88
C GLU A 46 8.03 -18.30 6.11
N GLY A 47 8.19 -18.52 4.80
CA GLY A 47 7.11 -18.98 3.92
C GLY A 47 6.17 -17.89 3.38
N HIS A 48 6.31 -16.64 3.85
CA HIS A 48 5.49 -15.52 3.41
C HIS A 48 6.33 -14.49 2.64
N ILE A 49 5.67 -13.70 1.79
CA ILE A 49 6.28 -12.56 1.11
C ILE A 49 5.70 -11.30 1.72
N TRP A 50 6.59 -10.44 2.24
CA TRP A 50 6.25 -9.13 2.74
C TRP A 50 6.50 -8.08 1.65
N GLU A 51 5.52 -7.21 1.44
CA GLU A 51 5.66 -6.01 0.63
C GLU A 51 6.13 -4.87 1.52
N VAL A 52 7.38 -4.42 1.35
CA VAL A 52 7.95 -3.29 2.10
C VAL A 52 7.97 -2.06 1.19
N ASP A 53 7.13 -1.09 1.51
CA ASP A 53 7.02 0.18 0.82
C ASP A 53 7.86 1.25 1.51
N ILE A 54 8.85 1.76 0.79
CA ILE A 54 9.63 2.94 1.17
C ILE A 54 9.05 4.15 0.42
N PHE A 55 8.31 4.99 1.14
CA PHE A 55 7.62 6.12 0.53
C PHE A 55 8.57 7.28 0.23
N GLU A 56 8.25 8.03 -0.83
CA GLU A 56 9.03 9.15 -1.34
C GLU A 56 8.18 10.42 -1.46
N GLY A 57 8.83 11.54 -1.80
CA GLY A 57 8.15 12.82 -2.04
C GLY A 57 7.44 13.34 -0.79
N ALA A 58 6.13 13.55 -0.88
CA ALA A 58 5.32 14.09 0.22
C ALA A 58 5.17 13.10 1.40
N ASN A 59 5.43 11.82 1.16
CA ASN A 59 5.36 10.74 2.16
C ASN A 59 6.75 10.22 2.57
N GLU A 60 7.83 10.90 2.16
CA GLU A 60 9.20 10.51 2.53
C GLU A 60 9.41 10.47 4.04
N GLY A 61 10.11 9.43 4.50
CA GLY A 61 10.30 9.10 5.92
C GLY A 61 9.30 8.08 6.47
N LEU A 62 8.30 7.69 5.67
CA LEU A 62 7.38 6.61 5.99
C LEU A 62 7.83 5.30 5.33
N GLU A 63 7.87 4.24 6.12
CA GLU A 63 8.11 2.87 5.67
C GLU A 63 6.98 2.00 6.21
N VAL A 64 6.33 1.23 5.32
CA VAL A 64 5.22 0.34 5.69
C VAL A 64 5.49 -1.04 5.12
N ALA A 65 5.28 -2.06 5.95
CA ALA A 65 5.34 -3.44 5.52
C ALA A 65 3.94 -4.05 5.57
N GLU A 66 3.52 -4.66 4.47
CA GLU A 66 2.24 -5.34 4.32
C GLU A 66 2.49 -6.82 4.00
N ILE A 67 1.62 -7.68 4.50
CA ILE A 67 1.59 -9.11 4.20
C ILE A 67 0.19 -9.45 3.73
N GLU A 68 0.09 -10.12 2.58
CA GLU A 68 -1.17 -10.69 2.13
C GLU A 68 -1.27 -12.13 2.64
N LEU A 69 -2.37 -12.43 3.32
CA LEU A 69 -2.70 -13.75 3.83
C LEU A 69 -3.89 -14.32 3.03
N SER A 70 -3.92 -15.63 2.86
CA SER A 70 -5.02 -16.34 2.20
C SER A 70 -6.31 -16.32 3.04
N ARG A 71 -6.18 -16.16 4.36
CA ARG A 71 -7.27 -16.07 5.33
C ARG A 71 -6.88 -15.16 6.51
N GLU A 72 -7.86 -14.49 7.11
CA GLU A 72 -7.61 -13.52 8.19
C GLU A 72 -6.97 -14.14 9.44
N ASP A 73 -7.17 -15.44 9.67
CA ASP A 73 -6.61 -16.21 10.80
C ASP A 73 -5.44 -17.12 10.38
N GLU A 74 -4.79 -16.81 9.25
CA GLU A 74 -3.55 -17.46 8.86
C GLU A 74 -2.43 -17.07 9.83
N GLU A 75 -1.76 -18.08 10.39
CA GLU A 75 -0.60 -17.84 11.23
C GLU A 75 0.62 -17.53 10.37
N PHE A 76 1.35 -16.47 10.71
CA PHE A 76 2.63 -16.13 10.11
C PHE A 76 3.67 -15.84 11.19
N VAL A 77 4.94 -16.05 10.85
CA VAL A 77 6.04 -15.67 11.74
C VAL A 77 6.32 -14.18 11.56
N ARG A 78 6.17 -13.40 12.63
CA ARG A 78 6.42 -11.95 12.62
C ARG A 78 7.94 -11.69 12.51
N PRO A 79 8.44 -11.03 11.45
CA PRO A 79 9.84 -10.62 11.39
C PRO A 79 10.23 -9.63 12.49
N GLU A 80 11.45 -9.74 13.02
CA GLU A 80 11.98 -8.86 14.09
C GLU A 80 12.16 -7.40 13.67
N TRP A 81 12.28 -7.14 12.37
CA TRP A 81 12.46 -5.80 11.82
C TRP A 81 11.15 -4.99 11.71
N LEU A 82 9.99 -5.62 11.96
CA LEU A 82 8.72 -4.91 11.96
C LEU A 82 8.59 -3.96 13.14
N GLY A 83 8.07 -2.77 12.86
CA GLY A 83 7.71 -1.76 13.85
C GLY A 83 6.33 -1.98 14.46
N GLU A 84 5.62 -0.87 14.68
CA GLU A 84 4.25 -0.86 15.20
C GLU A 84 3.26 -1.50 14.22
N GLU A 85 2.26 -2.20 14.76
CA GLU A 85 1.15 -2.78 13.99
C GLU A 85 0.14 -1.70 13.63
N VAL A 86 -0.03 -1.40 12.34
CA VAL A 86 -0.87 -0.29 11.86
C VAL A 86 -2.05 -0.74 10.98
N SER A 87 -2.33 -2.04 10.88
CA SER A 87 -3.39 -2.61 10.03
C SER A 87 -4.77 -1.98 10.25
N GLY A 88 -5.08 -1.56 11.48
CA GLY A 88 -6.34 -0.89 11.83
C GLY A 88 -6.35 0.64 11.64
N ASP A 89 -5.20 1.25 11.37
CA ASP A 89 -5.07 2.70 11.27
C ASP A 89 -5.20 3.17 9.82
N ARG A 90 -6.39 3.70 9.51
CA ARG A 90 -6.73 4.19 8.17
C ARG A 90 -5.80 5.30 7.67
N ARG A 91 -5.11 6.03 8.56
CA ARG A 91 -4.16 7.08 8.16
C ARG A 91 -3.07 6.55 7.25
N TYR A 92 -2.63 5.30 7.46
CA TYR A 92 -1.59 4.65 6.67
C TYR A 92 -2.08 4.11 5.31
N SER A 93 -3.38 4.17 5.01
CA SER A 93 -3.89 3.77 3.70
C SER A 93 -3.41 4.71 2.59
N ASN A 94 -3.15 4.18 1.39
CA ASN A 94 -2.76 5.02 0.24
C ASN A 94 -3.81 6.10 -0.08
N SER A 95 -5.11 5.81 0.11
CA SER A 95 -6.17 6.81 -0.06
C SER A 95 -6.08 7.95 0.95
N SER A 96 -5.68 7.67 2.19
CA SER A 96 -5.47 8.71 3.20
C SER A 96 -4.17 9.47 2.97
N LEU A 97 -3.09 8.77 2.65
CA LEU A 97 -1.78 9.36 2.35
C LEU A 97 -1.81 10.25 1.09
N SER A 98 -2.71 10.01 0.14
CA SER A 98 -2.87 10.90 -1.02
C SER A 98 -3.56 12.21 -0.68
N LEU A 99 -4.38 12.23 0.37
CA LEU A 99 -5.11 13.42 0.84
C LEU A 99 -4.32 14.20 1.90
N VAL A 100 -3.77 13.49 2.89
CA VAL A 100 -2.98 14.06 3.99
C VAL A 100 -1.64 13.32 4.05
N PRO A 101 -0.62 13.83 3.35
CA PRO A 101 0.69 13.19 3.31
C PRO A 101 1.36 13.11 4.69
N TYR A 102 2.21 12.10 4.88
CA TYR A 102 2.91 11.80 6.13
C TYR A 102 3.67 13.01 6.72
N LYS A 103 4.28 13.83 5.87
CA LYS A 103 4.98 15.06 6.31
C LYS A 103 4.07 16.09 7.01
N ASN A 104 2.74 15.94 6.89
CA ASN A 104 1.74 16.84 7.46
C ASN A 104 0.94 16.20 8.61
N TRP A 105 1.40 15.08 9.16
CA TRP A 105 0.74 14.41 10.29
C TRP A 105 1.04 15.08 11.63
#